data_AF-A0A974AX62-F1
#
_entry.id   AF-A0A974AX62-F1
#
_cell.length_a   1.000
_cell.length_b   1.000
_cell.length_c   1.000
_cell.angle_alpha   90.00
_cell.angle_beta   90.00
_cell.angle_gamma   90.00
#
_symmetry.space_group_name_H-M   'P 1'
#
loop_
_entity.id
_entity.type
_entity.pdbx_description
1 polymer ?
#
loop_
_entity_poly.entity_id
_entity_poly.type
_entity_poly.pdbx_seq_one_letter_code
_entity_poly.pdbx_strand_id
1 'polypeptide(L)'
;MPRTLVEYRVFIGSPSGLEEERDSFRKKIDRFNKVHGNPSGVIFSAVGWEDARSSAGRPQELINKDLCTCDYAVFLFHDRWGSPTGSGKSSGTEEEWEVAEQLYEEKRIRNIHLFFKDVDSGRQRDPGPQYQRVKEFKEAIETGRKYLFNSYPHVSDFCNKLEELLAEWKDSHSRNQSDHLSLGPTVPLSSSTTEDLGYRSLRPDYGFWLNEAKQLLMPSNRDAQGVLVFANRAFRAATTESEWASAENLRGIARHQLSDLAGAMESFNAIIGKLLNSTGIDQKRILADALVNKGVTLAALGRHEDRIFVCDDVVTRFGCSTDSALQEQVAIALSNKGSSFSTLGRIDEEIATHTDIVSRFGTSTLPVIREAVARALVNKGIALSEKLKFAEAITVYDDVISRFETNKESGLQKYSSIALLNKANSLERLGLLDDAIDTNDRLICRFFSDPELPLREDVAWALLNKAKILRDLMRFEEAILACNDLINRFRTATEPSLQERVDEAYDLKAALKRQNSIAA
;
A
#
# COMPACT_ATOMS: atom_id res chain seq x y z
N MET A 1 35.34 -9.24 36.96
CA MET A 1 34.36 -10.25 37.43
C MET A 1 33.04 -9.99 36.72
N PRO A 2 32.37 -11.02 36.17
CA PRO A 2 31.02 -10.85 35.65
C PRO A 2 30.06 -10.47 36.79
N ARG A 3 29.07 -9.61 36.49
CA ARG A 3 28.04 -9.17 37.44
C ARG A 3 26.67 -9.48 36.85
N THR A 4 25.74 -9.90 37.71
CA THR A 4 24.34 -10.10 37.33
C THR A 4 23.65 -8.75 37.24
N LEU A 5 22.93 -8.52 36.14
CA LEU A 5 22.08 -7.34 35.94
C LEU A 5 20.63 -7.77 35.85
N VAL A 6 19.73 -6.98 36.44
CA VAL A 6 18.27 -7.13 36.31
C VAL A 6 17.80 -6.17 35.23
N GLU A 7 17.14 -6.70 34.21
CA GLU A 7 16.53 -5.91 33.14
C GLU A 7 15.03 -5.73 33.42
N TYR A 8 14.57 -4.48 33.42
CA TYR A 8 13.16 -4.12 33.49
C TYR A 8 12.65 -3.63 32.15
N ARG A 9 11.58 -4.23 31.64
CA ARG A 9 10.99 -3.84 30.35
C ARG A 9 9.92 -2.77 30.56
N VAL A 10 10.06 -1.62 29.90
CA VAL A 10 9.18 -0.46 30.04
C VAL A 10 8.42 -0.25 28.74
N PHE A 11 7.09 -0.46 28.79
CA PHE A 11 6.22 -0.26 27.65
C PHE A 11 5.94 1.24 27.40
N ILE A 12 5.90 1.66 26.14
CA ILE A 12 5.42 2.99 25.74
C ILE A 12 4.24 2.88 24.75
N GLY A 13 3.08 3.38 25.18
CA GLY A 13 1.87 3.49 24.36
C GLY A 13 1.53 4.95 24.05
N SER A 14 1.17 5.26 22.81
CA SER A 14 0.75 6.63 22.43
C SER A 14 -0.02 6.64 21.11
N PRO A 15 -0.99 7.55 20.93
CA PRO A 15 -1.59 7.80 19.61
C PRO A 15 -0.56 8.33 18.59
N SER A 16 -0.95 8.41 17.32
CA SER A 16 -0.10 8.97 16.27
C SER A 16 0.16 10.48 16.46
N GLY A 17 1.34 10.96 16.06
CA GLY A 17 1.72 12.38 16.19
C GLY A 17 2.59 12.72 17.41
N LEU A 18 3.13 11.70 18.09
CA LEU A 18 4.05 11.84 19.24
C LEU A 18 5.38 11.10 18.97
N GLU A 19 5.82 11.10 17.71
CA GLU A 19 7.04 10.42 17.26
C GLU A 19 8.29 10.96 17.97
N GLU A 20 8.35 12.28 18.17
CA GLU A 20 9.48 12.95 18.82
C GLU A 20 9.60 12.53 20.30
N GLU A 21 8.48 12.36 20.99
CA GLU A 21 8.43 11.90 22.37
C GLU A 21 8.79 10.42 22.49
N ARG A 22 8.34 9.57 21.56
CA ARG A 22 8.74 8.14 21.52
C ARG A 22 10.24 7.97 21.28
N ASP A 23 10.81 8.73 20.34
CA ASP A 23 12.24 8.73 20.09
C ASP A 23 13.03 9.25 21.29
N SER A 24 12.53 10.30 21.93
CA SER A 24 13.16 10.90 23.11
C SER A 24 13.09 9.96 24.32
N PHE A 25 11.99 9.23 24.51
CA PHE A 25 11.83 8.20 25.53
C PHE A 25 12.92 7.12 25.42
N ARG A 26 13.14 6.58 24.20
CA ARG A 26 14.18 5.56 23.96
C ARG A 26 15.58 6.10 24.20
N LYS A 27 15.90 7.25 23.60
CA LYS A 27 17.20 7.92 23.78
C LYS A 27 17.47 8.20 25.27
N LYS A 28 16.44 8.54 26.03
CA LYS A 28 16.55 8.82 27.46
C LYS A 28 16.79 7.54 28.27
N ILE A 29 16.08 6.45 28.01
CA ILE A 29 16.35 5.14 28.64
C ILE A 29 17.78 4.67 28.35
N ASP A 30 18.22 4.76 27.09
CA ASP A 30 19.59 4.39 26.71
C ASP A 30 20.65 5.25 27.43
N ARG A 31 20.39 6.55 27.54
CA ARG A 31 21.27 7.48 28.26
C ARG A 31 21.27 7.19 29.76
N PHE A 32 20.10 6.93 30.35
CA PHE A 32 19.95 6.59 31.76
C PHE A 32 20.70 5.30 32.10
N ASN A 33 20.58 4.26 31.26
CA ASN A 33 21.34 3.01 31.42
C ASN A 33 22.86 3.24 31.35
N LYS A 34 23.33 4.09 30.44
CA LYS A 34 24.76 4.42 30.32
C LYS A 34 25.29 5.15 31.56
N VAL A 35 24.48 6.05 32.14
CA VAL A 35 24.89 6.87 33.29
C VAL A 35 24.73 6.13 34.62
N HIS A 36 23.65 5.38 34.79
CA HIS A 36 23.25 4.78 36.07
C HIS A 36 23.36 3.27 36.13
N GLY A 37 23.52 2.56 35.00
CA GLY A 37 23.46 1.08 34.96
C GLY A 37 24.65 0.36 35.57
N ASN A 38 25.81 1.01 35.69
CA ASN A 38 27.06 0.33 36.05
C ASN A 38 27.35 0.20 37.57
N PRO A 39 26.78 1.03 38.47
CA PRO A 39 26.84 0.78 39.91
C PRO A 39 25.63 0.05 40.52
N SER A 40 24.42 0.14 39.93
CA SER A 40 23.17 -0.26 40.61
C SER A 40 22.60 -1.63 40.23
N GLY A 41 23.19 -2.33 39.26
CA GLY A 41 22.74 -3.69 38.91
C GLY A 41 21.41 -3.78 38.15
N VAL A 42 20.86 -2.64 37.72
CA VAL A 42 19.56 -2.52 37.04
C VAL A 42 19.73 -1.80 35.72
N ILE A 43 19.10 -2.33 34.67
CA ILE A 43 18.96 -1.70 33.35
C ILE A 43 17.48 -1.69 32.96
N PHE A 44 17.07 -0.70 32.17
CA PHE A 44 15.72 -0.61 31.63
C PHE A 44 15.74 -0.81 30.11
N SER A 45 14.79 -1.51 29.53
CA SER A 45 14.64 -1.58 28.07
C SER A 45 13.30 -1.03 27.63
N ALA A 46 13.34 -0.13 26.65
CA ALA A 46 12.13 0.42 26.04
C ALA A 46 11.46 -0.65 25.17
N VAL A 47 10.16 -0.82 25.32
CA VAL A 47 9.32 -1.67 24.50
C VAL A 47 8.19 -0.81 23.95
N GLY A 48 8.13 -0.63 22.63
CA GLY A 48 7.02 0.04 21.97
C GLY A 48 6.60 -0.76 20.75
N TRP A 49 5.47 -0.42 20.14
CA TRP A 49 4.97 -1.11 18.93
C TRP A 49 5.98 -1.08 17.76
N GLU A 50 6.89 -0.10 17.73
CA GLU A 50 7.98 -0.01 16.73
C GLU A 50 9.09 -1.08 16.97
N ASP A 51 9.13 -1.70 18.15
CA ASP A 51 10.08 -2.75 18.55
C ASP A 51 9.41 -4.15 18.71
N ALA A 52 8.10 -4.26 18.45
CA ALA A 52 7.38 -5.52 18.60
C ALA A 52 7.97 -6.62 17.70
N ARG A 53 8.35 -7.74 18.31
CA ARG A 53 8.93 -8.88 17.58
C ARG A 53 7.82 -9.58 16.82
N SER A 54 7.88 -9.47 15.49
CA SER A 54 6.97 -10.10 14.54
C SER A 54 6.79 -11.60 14.80
N SER A 55 5.68 -11.98 15.43
CA SER A 55 5.12 -13.33 15.37
C SER A 55 3.72 -13.23 14.75
N ALA A 56 3.20 -14.27 14.11
CA ALA A 56 1.93 -14.19 13.38
C ALA A 56 0.74 -13.86 14.32
N GLY A 57 0.03 -12.76 14.04
CA GLY A 57 -1.15 -12.25 14.76
C GLY A 57 -1.53 -10.83 14.31
N ARG A 58 -2.71 -10.31 14.70
CA ARG A 58 -3.06 -8.91 14.39
C ARG A 58 -2.04 -7.96 15.05
N PRO A 59 -1.65 -6.83 14.43
CA PRO A 59 -0.64 -5.91 15.00
C PRO A 59 -0.95 -5.50 16.45
N GLN A 60 -2.23 -5.24 16.75
CA GLN A 60 -2.67 -4.90 18.11
C GLN A 60 -2.56 -6.06 19.11
N GLU A 61 -2.80 -7.30 18.67
CA GLU A 61 -2.65 -8.50 19.51
C GLU A 61 -1.19 -8.78 19.87
N LEU A 62 -0.25 -8.39 19.00
CA LEU A 62 1.18 -8.52 19.26
C LEU A 62 1.68 -7.47 20.23
N ILE A 63 1.19 -6.23 20.11
CA ILE A 63 1.46 -5.16 21.07
C ILE A 63 0.94 -5.56 22.45
N ASN A 64 -0.26 -6.13 22.53
CA ASN A 64 -0.83 -6.65 23.78
C ASN A 64 0.00 -7.82 24.35
N LYS A 65 0.54 -8.70 23.50
CA LYS A 65 1.45 -9.78 23.93
C LYS A 65 2.81 -9.26 24.42
N ASP A 66 3.38 -8.25 23.78
CA ASP A 66 4.62 -7.62 24.22
C ASP A 66 4.42 -6.84 25.53
N LEU A 67 3.29 -6.15 25.69
CA LEU A 67 2.88 -5.50 26.93
C LEU A 67 2.76 -6.50 28.10
N CYS A 68 2.27 -7.73 27.85
CA CYS A 68 2.23 -8.80 28.85
C CYS A 68 3.61 -9.24 29.38
N THR A 69 4.69 -8.86 28.69
CA THR A 69 6.08 -9.15 29.06
C THR A 69 6.82 -7.96 29.65
N CYS A 70 6.11 -6.84 29.87
CA CYS A 70 6.67 -5.61 30.43
C CYS A 70 6.44 -5.52 31.95
N ASP A 71 7.37 -4.87 32.65
CA ASP A 71 7.33 -4.67 34.10
C ASP A 71 6.72 -3.30 34.47
N TYR A 72 6.83 -2.33 33.57
CA TYR A 72 6.32 -0.96 33.73
C TYR A 72 5.63 -0.51 32.44
N ALA A 73 4.64 0.37 32.55
CA ALA A 73 3.98 0.96 31.38
C ALA A 73 3.91 2.49 31.48
N VAL A 74 4.16 3.15 30.36
CA VAL A 74 4.09 4.61 30.20
C VAL A 74 3.18 4.93 29.02
N PHE A 75 2.16 5.77 29.23
CA PHE A 75 1.29 6.22 28.14
C PHE A 75 1.40 7.72 27.90
N LEU A 76 1.44 8.12 26.63
CA LEU A 76 1.50 9.52 26.20
C LEU A 76 0.22 9.90 25.47
N PHE A 77 -0.40 10.99 25.88
CA PHE A 77 -1.60 11.56 25.24
C PHE A 77 -1.39 13.04 24.89
N HIS A 78 -1.99 13.49 23.78
CA HIS A 78 -1.97 14.89 23.32
C HIS A 78 -3.36 15.32 22.83
N ASP A 79 -3.52 15.62 21.53
CA ASP A 79 -4.75 16.15 20.94
C ASP A 79 -5.58 15.11 20.19
N ARG A 80 -5.11 13.86 20.11
CA ARG A 80 -5.74 12.76 19.36
C ARG A 80 -5.96 11.55 20.26
N TRP A 81 -7.12 10.91 20.10
CA TRP A 81 -7.44 9.64 20.74
C TRP A 81 -7.01 8.44 19.88
N GLY A 82 -6.90 8.62 18.56
CA GLY A 82 -6.58 7.57 17.59
C GLY A 82 -7.80 7.14 16.76
N SER A 83 -7.59 6.18 15.85
CA SER A 83 -8.62 5.64 14.94
C SER A 83 -9.02 4.22 15.36
N PRO A 84 -10.27 3.78 15.11
CA PRO A 84 -10.75 2.47 15.52
C PRO A 84 -9.90 1.33 14.97
N THR A 85 -9.52 0.41 15.84
CA THR A 85 -8.93 -0.88 15.46
C THR A 85 -10.07 -1.86 15.21
N GLY A 86 -9.92 -2.76 14.23
CA GLY A 86 -10.97 -3.72 13.82
C GLY A 86 -11.44 -4.73 14.89
N SER A 87 -11.12 -4.50 16.17
CA SER A 87 -11.56 -5.22 17.37
C SER A 87 -12.85 -4.65 18.00
N GLY A 88 -13.38 -3.53 17.49
CA GLY A 88 -14.57 -2.86 18.03
C GLY A 88 -14.28 -1.82 19.11
N LYS A 89 -13.00 -1.51 19.35
CA LYS A 89 -12.54 -0.45 20.26
C LYS A 89 -12.31 0.87 19.52
N SER A 90 -12.37 1.99 20.23
CA SER A 90 -12.39 3.31 19.60
C SER A 90 -10.99 3.79 19.17
N SER A 91 -9.93 3.23 19.77
CA SER A 91 -8.55 3.35 19.27
C SER A 91 -7.63 2.23 19.76
N GLY A 92 -6.47 2.07 19.09
CA GLY A 92 -5.44 1.11 19.51
C GLY A 92 -4.82 1.44 20.88
N THR A 93 -4.62 2.72 21.19
CA THR A 93 -4.09 3.15 22.50
C THR A 93 -5.08 2.88 23.64
N GLU A 94 -6.39 2.95 23.38
CA GLU A 94 -7.42 2.54 24.35
C GLU A 94 -7.35 1.03 24.65
N GLU A 95 -7.16 0.21 23.60
CA GLU A 95 -6.98 -1.24 23.76
C GLU A 95 -5.72 -1.58 24.57
N GLU A 96 -4.60 -0.90 24.30
CA GLU A 96 -3.35 -1.05 25.07
C GLU A 96 -3.50 -0.63 26.53
N TRP A 97 -4.25 0.45 26.79
CA TRP A 97 -4.53 0.94 28.14
C TRP A 97 -5.33 -0.09 28.94
N GLU A 98 -6.41 -0.65 28.37
CA GLU A 98 -7.23 -1.66 29.05
C GLU A 98 -6.41 -2.91 29.41
N VAL A 99 -5.53 -3.35 28.52
CA VAL A 99 -4.64 -4.49 28.78
C VAL A 99 -3.62 -4.15 29.88
N ALA A 100 -3.05 -2.95 29.87
CA ALA A 100 -2.12 -2.53 30.92
C ALA A 100 -2.81 -2.45 32.29
N GLU A 101 -4.02 -1.88 32.35
CA GLU A 101 -4.82 -1.79 33.58
C GLU A 101 -5.13 -3.17 34.15
N GLN A 102 -5.56 -4.12 33.30
CA GLN A 102 -5.79 -5.49 33.73
C GLN A 102 -4.51 -6.13 34.31
N LEU A 103 -3.37 -5.97 33.63
CA LEU A 103 -2.09 -6.51 34.08
C LEU A 103 -1.59 -5.87 35.38
N TYR A 104 -1.94 -4.61 35.64
CA TYR A 104 -1.63 -3.92 36.89
C TYR A 104 -2.49 -4.44 38.05
N GLU A 105 -3.77 -4.70 37.82
CA GLU A 105 -4.66 -5.33 38.81
C GLU A 105 -4.23 -6.77 39.14
N GLU A 106 -3.75 -7.50 38.13
CA GLU A 106 -3.12 -8.82 38.28
C GLU A 106 -1.72 -8.77 38.92
N LYS A 107 -1.21 -7.57 39.26
CA LYS A 107 0.13 -7.30 39.82
C LYS A 107 1.29 -7.81 38.96
N ARG A 108 1.06 -7.95 37.65
CA ARG A 108 2.07 -8.35 36.66
C ARG A 108 2.86 -7.15 36.16
N ILE A 109 2.20 -6.00 36.04
CA ILE A 109 2.86 -4.69 35.86
C ILE A 109 2.98 -4.02 37.23
N ARG A 110 4.16 -3.47 37.51
CA ARG A 110 4.51 -2.88 38.81
C ARG A 110 3.98 -1.46 38.97
N ASN A 111 3.95 -0.69 37.88
CA ASN A 111 3.49 0.70 37.87
C ASN A 111 3.07 1.12 36.45
N ILE A 112 2.02 1.95 36.38
CA ILE A 112 1.58 2.62 35.16
C ILE A 112 1.67 4.13 35.37
N HIS A 113 2.37 4.83 34.47
CA HIS A 113 2.47 6.29 34.49
C HIS A 113 1.87 6.93 33.24
N LEU A 114 1.14 8.02 33.42
CA LEU A 114 0.45 8.73 32.35
C LEU A 114 1.07 10.11 32.11
N PHE A 115 1.29 10.48 30.85
CA PHE A 115 1.74 11.81 30.48
C PHE A 115 0.79 12.48 29.49
N PHE A 116 0.43 13.73 29.78
CA PHE A 116 -0.42 14.55 28.92
C PHE A 116 0.37 15.75 28.38
N LYS A 117 0.52 15.84 27.06
CA LYS A 117 1.13 17.01 26.41
C LYS A 117 0.14 18.17 26.43
N ASP A 118 0.60 19.34 26.86
CA ASP A 118 -0.24 20.54 26.90
C ASP A 118 -0.65 20.96 25.48
N VAL A 119 -1.91 21.39 25.35
CA VAL A 119 -2.49 21.82 24.07
C VAL A 119 -2.75 23.33 24.13
N ASP A 120 -2.45 24.03 23.04
CA ASP A 120 -2.64 25.49 22.92
C ASP A 120 -4.05 25.94 23.35
N SER A 121 -4.12 27.09 24.03
CA SER A 121 -5.37 27.64 24.59
C SER A 121 -6.47 27.92 23.56
N GLY A 122 -6.15 27.99 22.27
CA GLY A 122 -7.14 28.06 21.18
C GLY A 122 -7.89 26.74 20.94
N ARG A 123 -7.18 25.61 21.01
CA ARG A 123 -7.76 24.26 20.86
C ARG A 123 -8.52 23.77 22.09
N GLN A 124 -8.28 24.40 23.25
CA GLN A 124 -9.05 24.15 24.46
C GLN A 124 -10.48 24.70 24.40
N ARG A 125 -10.75 25.72 23.56
CA ARG A 125 -12.08 26.36 23.43
C ARG A 125 -13.01 25.64 22.44
N ASP A 126 -12.47 24.98 21.43
CA ASP A 126 -13.23 24.17 20.45
C ASP A 126 -12.56 22.80 20.26
N PRO A 127 -12.71 21.90 21.24
CA PRO A 127 -12.14 20.57 21.17
C PRO A 127 -12.92 19.73 20.15
N GLY A 128 -12.32 19.47 19.00
CA GLY A 128 -12.85 18.49 18.04
C GLY A 128 -13.06 17.10 18.69
N PRO A 129 -13.80 16.19 18.04
CA PRO A 129 -14.29 14.95 18.65
C PRO A 129 -13.19 14.00 19.17
N GLN A 130 -11.97 14.07 18.64
CA GLN A 130 -10.84 13.28 19.14
C GLN A 130 -10.21 13.86 20.42
N TYR A 131 -10.04 15.19 20.48
CA TYR A 131 -9.46 15.83 21.67
C TYR A 131 -10.44 15.83 22.83
N GLN A 132 -11.74 15.94 22.55
CA GLN A 132 -12.79 15.83 23.55
C GLN A 132 -12.74 14.50 24.31
N ARG A 133 -12.48 13.38 23.62
CA ARG A 133 -12.28 12.07 24.27
C ARG A 133 -11.04 12.00 25.16
N VAL A 134 -9.93 12.61 24.74
CA VAL A 134 -8.72 12.70 25.57
C VAL A 134 -9.01 13.48 26.86
N LYS A 135 -9.81 14.56 26.78
CA LYS A 135 -10.23 15.34 27.96
C LYS A 135 -11.12 14.53 28.90
N GLU A 136 -12.13 13.84 28.38
CA GLU A 136 -13.02 12.98 29.17
C GLU A 136 -12.24 11.86 29.88
N PHE A 137 -11.27 11.24 29.19
CA PHE A 137 -10.38 10.25 29.79
C PHE A 137 -9.51 10.85 30.89
N LYS A 138 -8.91 12.03 30.66
CA LYS A 138 -8.11 12.73 31.68
C LYS A 138 -8.93 13.06 32.93
N GLU A 139 -10.15 13.58 32.76
CA GLU A 139 -11.07 13.89 33.87
C GLU A 139 -11.50 12.64 34.65
N ALA A 140 -11.69 11.50 33.96
CA ALA A 140 -12.00 10.23 34.61
C ALA A 140 -10.84 9.72 35.50
N ILE A 141 -9.60 9.83 35.03
CA ILE A 141 -8.40 9.45 35.81
C ILE A 141 -8.20 10.41 37.00
N GLU A 142 -8.40 11.72 36.80
CA GLU A 142 -8.33 12.75 37.85
C GLU A 142 -9.34 12.49 38.97
N THR A 143 -10.57 12.13 38.61
CA THR A 143 -11.65 11.82 39.55
C THR A 143 -11.40 10.49 40.26
N GLY A 144 -10.84 9.50 39.55
CA GLY A 144 -10.55 8.17 40.09
C GLY A 144 -9.35 8.11 41.05
N ARG A 145 -8.40 9.06 40.97
CA ARG A 145 -7.16 9.16 41.81
C ARG A 145 -6.33 7.87 41.92
N LYS A 146 -6.51 6.92 41.00
CA LYS A 146 -5.90 5.58 41.04
C LYS A 146 -4.48 5.55 40.45
N TYR A 147 -4.16 6.48 39.55
CA TYR A 147 -2.91 6.51 38.80
C TYR A 147 -2.20 7.87 38.90
N LEU A 148 -0.86 7.86 38.85
CA LEU A 148 -0.05 9.07 38.77
C LEU A 148 0.00 9.55 37.32
N PHE A 149 -0.32 10.83 37.11
CA PHE A 149 -0.24 11.45 35.79
C PHE A 149 0.42 12.82 35.86
N ASN A 150 1.18 13.16 34.82
CA ASN A 150 1.91 14.42 34.72
C ASN A 150 1.59 15.13 33.40
N SER A 151 1.33 16.44 33.45
CA SER A 151 1.22 17.26 32.24
C SER A 151 2.57 17.90 31.88
N TYR A 152 2.86 18.12 30.60
CA TYR A 152 4.13 18.71 30.14
C TYR A 152 3.94 19.58 28.88
N PRO A 153 4.59 20.75 28.80
CA PRO A 153 4.49 21.64 27.63
C PRO A 153 5.53 21.31 26.55
N HIS A 154 6.73 20.88 26.93
CA HIS A 154 7.81 20.57 26.00
C HIS A 154 8.40 19.17 26.23
N VAL A 155 8.95 18.57 25.17
CA VAL A 155 9.55 17.23 25.20
C VAL A 155 10.71 17.13 26.21
N SER A 156 11.43 18.23 26.44
CA SER A 156 12.46 18.31 27.48
C SER A 156 11.89 18.09 28.88
N ASP A 157 10.71 18.64 29.17
CA ASP A 157 10.05 18.50 30.48
C ASP A 157 9.54 17.08 30.69
N PHE A 158 9.04 16.44 29.63
CA PHE A 158 8.74 15.01 29.61
C PHE A 158 9.98 14.18 29.92
N CYS A 159 11.11 14.46 29.27
CA CYS A 159 12.35 13.71 29.49
C CYS A 159 12.90 13.86 30.90
N ASN A 160 12.75 15.04 31.52
CA ASN A 160 13.17 15.27 32.91
C ASN A 160 12.31 14.45 33.88
N LYS A 161 10.98 14.50 33.71
CA LYS A 161 10.05 13.70 34.52
C LYS A 161 10.23 12.19 34.34
N LEU A 162 10.54 11.75 33.11
CA LEU A 162 10.87 10.35 32.84
C LEU A 162 12.14 9.91 33.57
N GLU A 163 13.15 10.78 33.66
CA GLU A 163 14.38 10.48 34.40
C GLU A 163 14.14 10.33 35.90
N GLU A 164 13.30 11.18 36.48
CA GLU A 164 12.87 11.10 37.88
C GLU A 164 12.15 9.76 38.15
N LEU A 165 11.24 9.33 37.26
CA LEU A 165 10.53 8.05 37.37
C LEU A 165 11.48 6.85 37.29
N LEU A 166 12.42 6.86 36.34
CA LEU A 166 13.41 5.78 36.22
C LEU A 166 14.33 5.70 37.46
N ALA A 167 14.67 6.85 38.04
CA ALA A 167 15.41 6.92 39.30
C ALA A 167 14.60 6.34 40.47
N GLU A 168 13.31 6.69 40.58
CA GLU A 168 12.42 6.15 41.61
C GLU A 168 12.27 4.62 41.49
N TRP A 169 12.05 4.10 40.28
CA TRP A 169 11.93 2.66 40.05
C TRP A 169 13.23 1.92 40.37
N LYS A 170 14.36 2.51 40.03
CA LYS A 170 15.68 1.97 40.41
C LYS A 170 15.85 1.93 41.93
N ASP A 171 15.52 3.00 42.64
CA ASP A 171 15.64 3.06 44.09
C ASP A 171 14.68 2.08 44.79
N SER A 172 13.48 1.85 44.22
CA SER A 172 12.55 0.83 44.68
C SER A 172 13.12 -0.60 44.56
N HIS A 173 13.91 -0.88 43.52
CA HIS A 173 14.62 -2.15 43.37
C HIS A 173 15.70 -2.35 44.43
N SER A 174 16.45 -1.29 44.76
CA SER A 174 17.47 -1.34 45.81
C SER A 174 16.87 -1.58 47.19
N ARG A 175 15.69 -1.00 47.50
CA ARG A 175 14.97 -1.25 48.76
C ARG A 175 14.44 -2.69 48.89
N ASN A 176 13.99 -3.30 47.80
CA ASN A 176 13.54 -4.69 47.79
C ASN A 176 14.70 -5.71 47.87
N GLN A 177 15.91 -5.38 47.38
CA GLN A 177 17.09 -6.23 47.56
C GLN A 177 17.59 -6.25 49.02
N SER A 178 17.45 -5.16 49.77
CA SER A 178 17.80 -5.13 51.20
C SER A 178 16.92 -6.04 52.06
N ASP A 179 15.68 -6.31 51.66
CA ASP A 179 14.78 -7.24 52.37
C ASP A 179 15.10 -8.72 52.11
N HIS A 180 15.76 -9.05 50.99
CA HIS A 180 16.17 -10.42 50.64
C HIS A 180 17.49 -10.88 51.29
N LEU A 181 18.18 -10.01 52.05
CA LEU A 181 19.42 -10.35 52.76
C LEU A 181 19.21 -10.93 54.17
N SER A 182 18.03 -11.46 54.48
CA SER A 182 17.74 -12.13 55.76
C SER A 182 17.33 -13.61 55.59
N LEU A 183 18.35 -14.49 55.74
CA LEU A 183 18.37 -15.85 56.32
C LEU A 183 17.32 -16.91 55.93
N GLY A 184 17.79 -18.04 55.36
CA GLY A 184 17.13 -19.36 55.44
C GLY A 184 17.77 -20.43 54.54
N PRO A 185 17.98 -21.70 54.99
CA PRO A 185 18.98 -22.59 54.41
C PRO A 185 18.50 -23.38 53.18
N THR A 186 19.48 -23.70 52.34
CA THR A 186 19.44 -24.54 51.13
C THR A 186 18.84 -25.93 51.36
N VAL A 187 17.89 -26.31 50.50
CA VAL A 187 17.49 -27.71 50.25
C VAL A 187 17.88 -28.07 48.81
N PRO A 188 18.60 -29.17 48.56
CA PRO A 188 18.96 -29.58 47.20
C PRO A 188 17.78 -30.28 46.53
N LEU A 189 17.35 -29.79 45.36
CA LEU A 189 16.35 -30.48 44.54
C LEU A 189 17.03 -31.53 43.66
N SER A 190 16.66 -32.77 43.91
CA SER A 190 16.96 -33.95 43.12
C SER A 190 16.49 -33.81 41.66
N SER A 191 17.33 -34.33 40.78
CA SER A 191 17.12 -34.57 39.36
C SER A 191 15.74 -35.15 39.01
N SER A 192 14.97 -34.41 38.22
CA SER A 192 14.02 -34.99 37.29
C SER A 192 14.38 -34.54 35.88
N THR A 193 14.59 -35.54 35.04
CA THR A 193 14.80 -35.49 33.60
C THR A 193 13.70 -34.66 32.92
N THR A 194 14.04 -33.44 32.51
CA THR A 194 13.36 -32.77 31.40
C THR A 194 14.06 -33.18 30.12
N GLU A 195 13.34 -33.96 29.32
CA GLU A 195 13.64 -34.18 27.92
C GLU A 195 13.95 -32.85 27.22
N ASP A 196 15.06 -32.88 26.49
CA ASP A 196 15.59 -31.84 25.64
C ASP A 196 14.60 -31.51 24.50
N LEU A 197 13.59 -30.69 24.78
CA LEU A 197 12.85 -29.99 23.75
C LEU A 197 13.74 -28.84 23.25
N GLY A 198 14.61 -29.19 22.30
CA GLY A 198 15.56 -28.30 21.65
C GLY A 198 14.92 -27.04 21.07
N TYR A 199 14.86 -25.98 21.88
CA TYR A 199 14.65 -24.61 21.40
C TYR A 199 15.94 -24.13 20.72
N ARG A 200 16.12 -24.48 19.44
CA ARG A 200 16.94 -23.65 18.56
C ARG A 200 16.22 -22.32 18.39
N SER A 201 16.76 -21.27 19.01
CA SER A 201 16.43 -19.89 18.68
C SER A 201 16.80 -19.65 17.21
N LEU A 202 15.86 -19.87 16.30
CA LEU A 202 16.02 -19.56 14.88
C LEU A 202 15.96 -18.03 14.73
N ARG A 203 17.12 -17.39 14.64
CA ARG A 203 17.16 -16.02 14.10
C ARG A 203 16.54 -16.05 12.70
N PRO A 204 15.62 -15.12 12.36
CA PRO A 204 15.02 -15.13 11.03
C PRO A 204 16.10 -14.95 9.95
N ASP A 205 16.05 -15.81 8.93
CA ASP A 205 17.02 -15.85 7.84
C ASP A 205 16.67 -14.90 6.70
N TYR A 206 17.50 -14.87 5.65
CA TYR A 206 17.26 -14.07 4.45
C TYR A 206 15.87 -14.31 3.85
N GLY A 207 15.43 -15.57 3.75
CA GLY A 207 14.17 -15.96 3.12
C GLY A 207 12.97 -15.40 3.87
N PHE A 208 13.00 -15.42 5.21
CA PHE A 208 11.99 -14.78 6.04
C PHE A 208 11.87 -13.28 5.73
N TRP A 209 12.98 -12.54 5.82
CA TRP A 209 12.96 -11.09 5.61
C TRP A 209 12.53 -10.69 4.19
N LEU A 210 12.95 -11.47 3.19
CA LEU A 210 12.53 -11.24 1.80
C LEU A 210 11.03 -11.45 1.63
N ASN A 211 10.45 -12.46 2.28
CA ASN A 211 9.03 -12.75 2.17
C ASN A 211 8.17 -11.68 2.86
N GLU A 212 8.55 -11.24 4.07
CA GLU A 212 7.88 -10.14 4.77
C GLU A 212 7.88 -8.85 3.93
N ALA A 213 9.03 -8.51 3.32
CA ALA A 213 9.10 -7.37 2.42
C ALA A 213 8.17 -7.51 1.20
N LYS A 214 8.07 -8.71 0.61
CA LYS A 214 7.18 -8.94 -0.55
C LYS A 214 5.69 -8.87 -0.18
N GLN A 215 5.30 -9.34 1.01
CA GLN A 215 3.91 -9.28 1.45
C GLN A 215 3.41 -7.83 1.58
N LEU A 216 4.28 -6.91 2.03
CA LEU A 216 3.95 -5.49 2.16
C LEU A 216 3.94 -4.72 0.83
N LEU A 217 4.38 -5.33 -0.28
CA LEU A 217 4.21 -4.76 -1.62
C LEU A 217 2.83 -5.07 -2.21
N MET A 218 2.07 -6.00 -1.62
CA MET A 218 0.75 -6.37 -2.11
C MET A 218 -0.23 -5.19 -1.99
N PRO A 219 -1.14 -4.97 -2.96
CA PRO A 219 -2.08 -3.84 -2.93
C PRO A 219 -2.92 -3.74 -1.64
N SER A 220 -3.20 -4.87 -1.00
CA SER A 220 -3.99 -4.96 0.24
C SER A 220 -3.26 -4.49 1.50
N ASN A 221 -1.94 -4.34 1.46
CA ASN A 221 -1.12 -4.06 2.64
C ASN A 221 0.10 -3.16 2.31
N ARG A 222 -0.11 -2.15 1.46
CA ARG A 222 0.97 -1.27 0.98
C ARG A 222 1.59 -0.49 2.14
N ASP A 223 2.80 -0.87 2.51
CA ASP A 223 3.65 -0.15 3.47
C ASP A 223 5.08 -0.09 2.95
N ALA A 224 5.39 0.96 2.20
CA ALA A 224 6.72 1.15 1.61
C ALA A 224 7.83 1.29 2.68
N GLN A 225 7.51 1.83 3.86
CA GLN A 225 8.47 1.97 4.94
C GLN A 225 8.80 0.59 5.55
N GLY A 226 7.77 -0.23 5.79
CA GLY A 226 7.93 -1.62 6.22
C GLY A 226 8.70 -2.47 5.21
N VAL A 227 8.40 -2.34 3.91
CA VAL A 227 9.19 -3.00 2.84
C VAL A 227 10.66 -2.61 2.95
N LEU A 228 10.98 -1.32 3.11
CA LEU A 228 12.37 -0.86 3.20
C LEU A 228 13.09 -1.45 4.43
N VAL A 229 12.42 -1.52 5.59
CA VAL A 229 12.98 -2.11 6.81
C VAL A 229 13.30 -3.59 6.61
N PHE A 230 12.35 -4.37 6.10
CA PHE A 230 12.56 -5.80 5.88
C PHE A 230 13.56 -6.07 4.75
N ALA A 231 13.53 -5.30 3.68
CA ALA A 231 14.52 -5.41 2.60
C ALA A 231 15.94 -5.06 3.07
N ASN A 232 16.11 -4.08 3.98
CA ASN A 232 17.41 -3.79 4.62
C ASN A 232 17.90 -4.97 5.49
N ARG A 233 17.00 -5.67 6.19
CA ARG A 233 17.34 -6.87 6.97
C ARG A 233 17.72 -8.04 6.05
N ALA A 234 16.95 -8.26 4.98
CA ALA A 234 17.27 -9.25 3.94
C ALA A 234 18.63 -8.95 3.30
N PHE A 235 18.90 -7.69 2.95
CA PHE A 235 20.17 -7.26 2.38
C PHE A 235 21.37 -7.60 3.27
N ARG A 236 21.25 -7.39 4.59
CA ARG A 236 22.31 -7.72 5.56
C ARG A 236 22.47 -9.22 5.79
N ALA A 237 21.40 -9.99 5.61
CA ALA A 237 21.39 -11.45 5.77
C ALA A 237 21.80 -12.19 4.48
N ALA A 238 21.86 -11.51 3.34
CA ALA A 238 22.20 -12.11 2.06
C ALA A 238 23.63 -12.66 2.06
N THR A 239 23.78 -13.90 1.60
CA THR A 239 25.05 -14.62 1.53
C THR A 239 25.51 -14.85 0.08
N THR A 240 24.58 -14.80 -0.87
CA THR A 240 24.88 -14.94 -2.30
C THR A 240 24.61 -13.65 -3.06
N GLU A 241 25.17 -13.56 -4.27
CA GLU A 241 24.95 -12.40 -5.15
C GLU A 241 23.48 -12.27 -5.60
N SER A 242 22.79 -13.37 -5.86
CA SER A 242 21.37 -13.38 -6.23
C SER A 242 20.48 -12.93 -5.07
N GLU A 243 20.82 -13.33 -3.83
CA GLU A 243 20.12 -12.88 -2.62
C GLU A 243 20.31 -11.38 -2.39
N TRP A 244 21.55 -10.92 -2.50
CA TRP A 244 21.88 -9.50 -2.40
C TRP A 244 21.10 -8.68 -3.43
N ALA A 245 21.10 -9.10 -4.69
CA ALA A 245 20.44 -8.37 -5.76
C ALA A 245 18.92 -8.34 -5.60
N SER A 246 18.32 -9.44 -5.14
CA SER A 246 16.87 -9.51 -4.85
C SER A 246 16.48 -8.57 -3.71
N ALA A 247 17.26 -8.52 -2.63
CA ALA A 247 17.02 -7.60 -1.52
C ALA A 247 17.25 -6.14 -1.94
N GLU A 248 18.29 -5.85 -2.72
CA GLU A 248 18.55 -4.50 -3.24
C GLU A 248 17.43 -4.04 -4.18
N ASN A 249 16.84 -4.94 -4.97
CA ASN A 249 15.72 -4.61 -5.84
C ASN A 249 14.50 -4.16 -5.01
N LEU A 250 14.18 -4.88 -3.93
CA LEU A 250 13.11 -4.47 -3.00
C LEU A 250 13.40 -3.14 -2.30
N ARG A 251 14.66 -2.88 -1.92
CA ARG A 251 15.07 -1.57 -1.39
C ARG A 251 14.84 -0.47 -2.42
N GLY A 252 15.17 -0.71 -3.69
CA GLY A 252 14.92 0.22 -4.79
C GLY A 252 13.44 0.51 -4.99
N ILE A 253 12.60 -0.52 -5.00
CA ILE A 253 11.12 -0.39 -5.12
C ILE A 253 10.57 0.42 -3.95
N ALA A 254 10.97 0.11 -2.72
CA ALA A 254 10.50 0.81 -1.53
C ALA A 254 10.90 2.30 -1.54
N ARG A 255 12.16 2.60 -1.90
CA ARG A 255 12.65 3.98 -2.05
C ARG A 255 11.87 4.75 -3.10
N HIS A 256 11.57 4.12 -4.25
CA HIS A 256 10.73 4.72 -5.29
C HIS A 256 9.35 5.11 -4.73
N GLN A 257 8.69 4.20 -4.01
CA GLN A 257 7.38 4.45 -3.39
C GLN A 257 7.42 5.55 -2.32
N LEU A 258 8.55 5.69 -1.61
CA LEU A 258 8.82 6.76 -0.65
C LEU A 258 9.28 8.07 -1.30
N SER A 259 9.24 8.16 -2.64
CA SER A 259 9.73 9.31 -3.43
C SER A 259 11.24 9.60 -3.30
N ASP A 260 12.02 8.69 -2.73
CA ASP A 260 13.48 8.69 -2.80
C ASP A 260 13.92 8.11 -4.16
N LEU A 261 13.67 8.88 -5.22
CA LEU A 261 13.95 8.45 -6.60
C LEU A 261 15.47 8.33 -6.85
N ALA A 262 16.29 9.13 -6.16
CA ALA A 262 17.75 9.05 -6.27
C ALA A 262 18.28 7.73 -5.67
N GLY A 263 17.88 7.40 -4.44
CA GLY A 263 18.26 6.13 -3.81
C GLY A 263 17.69 4.92 -4.54
N ALA A 264 16.50 5.02 -5.12
CA ALA A 264 15.95 3.97 -5.99
C ALA A 264 16.85 3.73 -7.22
N MET A 265 17.26 4.80 -7.92
CA MET A 265 18.17 4.71 -9.05
C MET A 265 19.53 4.11 -8.66
N GLU A 266 20.10 4.48 -7.51
CA GLU A 266 21.33 3.88 -7.00
C GLU A 266 21.19 2.36 -6.82
N SER A 267 20.08 1.93 -6.23
CA SER A 267 19.78 0.51 -5.99
C SER A 267 19.76 -0.28 -7.31
N PHE A 268 18.98 0.20 -8.28
CA PHE A 268 18.86 -0.49 -9.57
C PHE A 268 20.15 -0.45 -10.38
N ASN A 269 20.87 0.68 -10.37
CA ASN A 269 22.17 0.79 -11.04
C ASN A 269 23.21 -0.16 -10.43
N ALA A 270 23.22 -0.34 -9.11
CA ALA A 270 24.11 -1.28 -8.44
C ALA A 270 23.84 -2.73 -8.90
N ILE A 271 22.58 -3.13 -9.00
CA ILE A 271 22.19 -4.46 -9.49
C ILE A 271 22.62 -4.63 -10.95
N ILE A 272 22.30 -3.66 -11.82
CA ILE A 272 22.63 -3.71 -13.24
C ILE A 272 24.14 -3.84 -13.44
N GLY A 273 24.94 -3.01 -12.74
CA GLY A 273 26.39 -3.05 -12.85
C GLY A 273 27.00 -4.39 -12.45
N LYS A 274 26.41 -5.06 -11.44
CA LYS A 274 26.92 -6.34 -10.95
C LYS A 274 26.46 -7.53 -11.79
N LEU A 275 25.19 -7.54 -12.21
CA LEU A 275 24.59 -8.68 -12.90
C LEU A 275 24.67 -8.61 -14.43
N LEU A 276 25.23 -7.55 -15.01
CA LEU A 276 25.22 -7.28 -16.46
C LEU A 276 25.62 -8.46 -17.34
N ASN A 277 26.64 -9.22 -16.89
CA ASN A 277 27.24 -10.35 -17.62
C ASN A 277 26.89 -11.71 -17.01
N SER A 278 25.88 -11.76 -16.13
CA SER A 278 25.46 -12.99 -15.48
C SER A 278 24.79 -13.96 -16.47
N THR A 279 25.11 -15.25 -16.33
CA THR A 279 24.58 -16.30 -17.22
C THR A 279 23.43 -17.09 -16.59
N GLY A 280 23.34 -17.10 -15.25
CA GLY A 280 22.31 -17.80 -14.50
C GLY A 280 20.92 -17.22 -14.70
N ILE A 281 19.91 -18.08 -14.83
CA ILE A 281 18.53 -17.65 -15.13
C ILE A 281 17.95 -16.75 -14.03
N ASP A 282 18.21 -17.06 -12.76
CA ASP A 282 17.71 -16.25 -11.64
C ASP A 282 18.34 -14.85 -11.61
N GLN A 283 19.64 -14.75 -11.88
CA GLN A 283 20.32 -13.46 -12.00
C GLN A 283 19.79 -12.66 -13.18
N LYS A 284 19.51 -13.31 -14.33
CA LYS A 284 18.88 -12.66 -15.48
C LYS A 284 17.49 -12.14 -15.16
N ARG A 285 16.67 -12.90 -14.43
CA ARG A 285 15.34 -12.46 -13.98
C ARG A 285 15.43 -11.23 -13.08
N ILE A 286 16.35 -11.24 -12.11
CA ILE A 286 16.57 -10.09 -11.22
C ILE A 286 17.09 -8.88 -12.00
N LEU A 287 18.00 -9.07 -12.95
CA LEU A 287 18.50 -8.01 -13.83
C LEU A 287 17.38 -7.39 -14.68
N ALA A 288 16.51 -8.22 -15.27
CA ALA A 288 15.37 -7.74 -16.06
C ALA A 288 14.41 -6.91 -15.20
N ASP A 289 14.08 -7.37 -13.99
CA ASP A 289 13.24 -6.65 -13.04
C ASP A 289 13.87 -5.30 -12.63
N ALA A 290 15.16 -5.29 -12.29
CA ALA A 290 15.87 -4.07 -11.94
C ALA A 290 15.92 -3.05 -13.10
N LEU A 291 16.09 -3.50 -14.35
CA LEU A 291 16.03 -2.64 -15.53
C LEU A 291 14.63 -2.05 -15.73
N VAL A 292 13.57 -2.86 -15.59
CA VAL A 292 12.19 -2.39 -15.69
C VAL A 292 11.87 -1.37 -14.59
N ASN A 293 12.25 -1.65 -13.33
CA ASN A 293 12.03 -0.74 -12.21
C ASN A 293 12.84 0.56 -12.31
N LYS A 294 14.06 0.49 -12.86
CA LYS A 294 14.82 1.68 -13.27
C LYS A 294 14.05 2.49 -14.31
N GLY A 295 13.48 1.84 -15.31
CA GLY A 295 12.63 2.47 -16.31
C GLY A 295 11.43 3.21 -15.69
N VAL A 296 10.73 2.58 -14.75
CA VAL A 296 9.61 3.21 -14.01
C VAL A 296 10.09 4.45 -13.23
N THR A 297 11.24 4.35 -12.57
CA THR A 297 11.83 5.48 -11.83
C THR A 297 12.26 6.63 -12.75
N LEU A 298 12.79 6.33 -13.94
CA LEU A 298 13.11 7.33 -14.96
C LEU A 298 11.86 8.07 -15.46
N ALA A 299 10.74 7.37 -15.65
CA ALA A 299 9.47 8.04 -15.98
C ALA A 299 9.00 8.98 -14.87
N ALA A 300 9.10 8.58 -13.59
CA ALA A 300 8.76 9.45 -12.47
C ALA A 300 9.64 10.71 -12.39
N LEU A 301 10.87 10.64 -12.92
CA LEU A 301 11.78 11.78 -13.08
C LEU A 301 11.55 12.59 -14.37
N GLY A 302 10.55 12.23 -15.20
CA GLY A 302 10.31 12.84 -16.51
C GLY A 302 11.35 12.50 -17.59
N ARG A 303 12.25 11.56 -17.32
CA ARG A 303 13.36 11.15 -18.21
C ARG A 303 12.92 10.06 -19.18
N HIS A 304 11.97 10.39 -20.06
CA HIS A 304 11.34 9.42 -20.98
C HIS A 304 12.30 8.83 -22.03
N GLU A 305 13.23 9.63 -22.57
CA GLU A 305 14.24 9.12 -23.52
C GLU A 305 15.18 8.09 -22.87
N ASP A 306 15.62 8.34 -21.62
CA ASP A 306 16.44 7.37 -20.88
C ASP A 306 15.66 6.10 -20.54
N ARG A 307 14.36 6.21 -20.25
CA ARG A 307 13.49 5.05 -20.05
C ARG A 307 13.39 4.21 -21.32
N ILE A 308 13.24 4.85 -22.49
CA ILE A 308 13.20 4.15 -23.79
C ILE A 308 14.49 3.37 -23.99
N PHE A 309 15.66 3.97 -23.73
CA PHE A 309 16.95 3.30 -23.84
C PHE A 309 17.05 2.06 -22.93
N VAL A 310 16.61 2.16 -21.68
CA VAL A 310 16.60 1.02 -20.74
C VAL A 310 15.61 -0.06 -21.17
N CYS A 311 14.43 0.31 -21.69
CA CYS A 311 13.48 -0.66 -22.23
C CYS A 311 14.04 -1.40 -23.44
N ASP A 312 14.77 -0.71 -24.33
CA ASP A 312 15.46 -1.33 -25.45
C ASP A 312 16.54 -2.31 -24.99
N ASP A 313 17.29 -1.98 -23.94
CA ASP A 313 18.26 -2.91 -23.34
C ASP A 313 17.59 -4.20 -22.82
N VAL A 314 16.42 -4.11 -22.17
CA VAL A 314 15.64 -5.29 -21.75
C VAL A 314 15.25 -6.14 -22.96
N VAL A 315 14.73 -5.52 -24.02
CA VAL A 315 14.29 -6.24 -25.24
C VAL A 315 15.48 -6.88 -25.95
N THR A 316 16.60 -6.17 -26.09
CA THR A 316 17.82 -6.71 -26.71
C THR A 316 18.38 -7.91 -25.93
N ARG A 317 18.41 -7.84 -24.60
CA ARG A 317 18.99 -8.91 -23.76
C ARG A 317 18.09 -10.14 -23.65
N PHE A 318 16.78 -9.93 -23.51
CA PHE A 318 15.87 -10.98 -23.08
C PHE A 318 14.76 -11.29 -24.09
N GLY A 319 14.66 -10.55 -25.20
CA GLY A 319 13.55 -10.65 -26.16
C GLY A 319 13.42 -11.99 -26.89
N CYS A 320 14.44 -12.85 -26.84
CA CYS A 320 14.42 -14.21 -27.39
C CYS A 320 14.29 -15.31 -26.31
N SER A 321 14.08 -14.92 -25.05
CA SER A 321 13.96 -15.89 -23.94
C SER A 321 12.64 -16.67 -24.00
N THR A 322 12.69 -17.96 -23.66
CA THR A 322 11.52 -18.81 -23.44
C THR A 322 11.09 -18.86 -21.97
N ASP A 323 11.87 -18.24 -21.07
CA ASP A 323 11.54 -18.15 -19.66
C ASP A 323 10.36 -17.21 -19.42
N SER A 324 9.32 -17.70 -18.74
CA SER A 324 8.07 -16.94 -18.55
C SER A 324 8.26 -15.63 -17.81
N ALA A 325 9.11 -15.60 -16.77
CA ALA A 325 9.39 -14.38 -16.02
C ALA A 325 10.13 -13.34 -16.88
N LEU A 326 11.08 -13.77 -17.71
CA LEU A 326 11.73 -12.86 -18.65
C LEU A 326 10.79 -12.37 -19.76
N GLN A 327 9.91 -13.24 -20.28
CA GLN A 327 8.90 -12.83 -21.26
C GLN A 327 7.96 -11.77 -20.69
N GLU A 328 7.55 -11.92 -19.42
CA GLU A 328 6.76 -10.93 -18.71
C GLU A 328 7.50 -9.59 -18.61
N GLN A 329 8.77 -9.59 -18.20
CA GLN A 329 9.57 -8.37 -18.12
C GLN A 329 9.77 -7.69 -19.49
N VAL A 330 9.93 -8.46 -20.57
CA VAL A 330 10.00 -7.91 -21.93
C VAL A 330 8.67 -7.25 -22.33
N ALA A 331 7.53 -7.88 -22.03
CA ALA A 331 6.21 -7.31 -22.31
C ALA A 331 5.96 -6.01 -21.50
N ILE A 332 6.40 -5.97 -20.24
CA ILE A 332 6.32 -4.76 -19.40
C ILE A 332 7.24 -3.67 -19.96
N ALA A 333 8.48 -4.00 -20.35
CA ALA A 333 9.42 -3.04 -20.93
C ALA A 333 8.88 -2.42 -22.23
N LEU A 334 8.31 -3.22 -23.13
CA LEU A 334 7.68 -2.71 -24.35
C LEU A 334 6.46 -1.83 -24.05
N SER A 335 5.62 -2.21 -23.07
CA SER A 335 4.50 -1.37 -22.63
C SER A 335 4.99 -0.01 -22.09
N ASN A 336 6.06 -0.05 -21.30
CA ASN A 336 6.71 1.13 -20.74
C ASN A 336 7.33 2.04 -21.82
N LYS A 337 7.92 1.44 -22.86
CA LYS A 337 8.43 2.14 -24.03
C LYS A 337 7.30 2.83 -24.81
N GLY A 338 6.20 2.12 -25.09
CA GLY A 338 5.01 2.68 -25.75
C GLY A 338 4.43 3.88 -24.99
N SER A 339 4.25 3.75 -23.66
CA SER A 339 3.81 4.84 -22.79
C SER A 339 4.73 6.07 -22.85
N SER A 340 6.04 5.86 -23.00
CA SER A 340 7.01 6.96 -23.09
C SER A 340 6.92 7.67 -24.44
N PHE A 341 6.73 6.94 -25.55
CA PHE A 341 6.48 7.55 -26.85
C PHE A 341 5.17 8.34 -26.89
N SER A 342 4.10 7.80 -26.30
CA SER A 342 2.82 8.50 -26.14
C SER A 342 3.01 9.84 -25.41
N THR A 343 3.73 9.83 -24.28
CA THR A 343 4.02 11.04 -23.50
C THR A 343 4.85 12.08 -24.29
N LEU A 344 5.72 11.62 -25.18
CA LEU A 344 6.56 12.46 -26.04
C LEU A 344 5.84 12.89 -27.34
N GLY A 345 4.60 12.44 -27.59
CA GLY A 345 3.88 12.69 -28.84
C GLY A 345 4.47 11.99 -30.07
N ARG A 346 5.29 10.95 -29.86
CA ARG A 346 5.97 10.17 -30.92
C ARG A 346 5.08 8.99 -31.36
N ILE A 347 3.94 9.34 -31.97
CA ILE A 347 2.82 8.42 -32.21
C ILE A 347 3.21 7.26 -33.14
N ASP A 348 4.06 7.49 -34.15
CA ASP A 348 4.48 6.42 -35.07
C ASP A 348 5.33 5.35 -34.36
N GLU A 349 6.26 5.75 -33.50
CA GLU A 349 7.06 4.83 -32.71
C GLU A 349 6.23 4.11 -31.62
N GLU A 350 5.21 4.78 -31.07
CA GLU A 350 4.23 4.15 -30.19
C GLU A 350 3.47 3.03 -30.91
N ILE A 351 2.91 3.30 -32.10
CA ILE A 351 2.19 2.31 -32.91
C ILE A 351 3.10 1.13 -33.26
N ALA A 352 4.36 1.40 -33.64
CA ALA A 352 5.34 0.37 -33.93
C ALA A 352 5.64 -0.51 -32.70
N THR A 353 5.78 0.10 -31.52
CA THR A 353 6.05 -0.62 -30.26
C THR A 353 4.87 -1.51 -29.86
N HIS A 354 3.64 -1.01 -29.95
CA HIS A 354 2.46 -1.83 -29.67
C HIS A 354 2.29 -2.97 -30.69
N THR A 355 2.66 -2.74 -31.95
CA THR A 355 2.70 -3.79 -32.98
C THR A 355 3.73 -4.88 -32.64
N ASP A 356 4.90 -4.51 -32.11
CA ASP A 356 5.91 -5.48 -31.66
C ASP A 356 5.41 -6.35 -30.49
N ILE A 357 4.71 -5.76 -29.51
CA ILE A 357 4.08 -6.54 -28.41
C ILE A 357 3.14 -7.61 -28.97
N VAL A 358 2.24 -7.22 -29.88
CA VAL A 358 1.26 -8.15 -30.47
C VAL A 358 1.97 -9.21 -31.31
N SER A 359 2.99 -8.85 -32.07
CA SER A 359 3.76 -9.80 -32.88
C SER A 359 4.51 -10.84 -32.03
N ARG A 360 5.10 -10.42 -30.91
CA ARG A 360 5.87 -11.32 -30.03
C ARG A 360 5.00 -12.20 -29.17
N PHE A 361 3.89 -11.65 -28.67
CA PHE A 361 3.14 -12.23 -27.56
C PHE A 361 1.68 -12.53 -27.88
N GLY A 362 1.22 -12.30 -29.10
CA GLY A 362 -0.18 -12.41 -29.49
C GLY A 362 -0.83 -13.78 -29.25
N THR A 363 -0.04 -14.84 -29.11
CA THR A 363 -0.50 -16.22 -28.81
C THR A 363 -0.14 -16.69 -27.40
N SER A 364 0.37 -15.79 -26.54
CA SER A 364 0.75 -16.14 -25.17
C SER A 364 -0.47 -16.55 -24.34
N THR A 365 -0.30 -17.56 -23.49
CA THR A 365 -1.32 -18.01 -22.52
C THR A 365 -1.11 -17.42 -21.13
N LEU A 366 0.02 -16.72 -20.90
CA LEU A 366 0.34 -16.13 -19.59
C LEU A 366 -0.57 -14.94 -19.29
N PRO A 367 -1.31 -14.92 -18.16
CA PRO A 367 -2.30 -13.88 -17.88
C PRO A 367 -1.76 -12.45 -17.97
N VAL A 368 -0.60 -12.18 -17.37
CA VAL A 368 0.02 -10.84 -17.39
C VAL A 368 0.36 -10.39 -18.82
N ILE A 369 0.85 -11.32 -19.65
CA ILE A 369 1.20 -11.03 -21.04
C ILE A 369 -0.06 -10.84 -21.89
N ARG A 370 -1.11 -11.64 -21.66
CA ARG A 370 -2.40 -11.46 -22.33
C ARG A 370 -3.01 -10.10 -22.03
N GLU A 371 -2.91 -9.65 -20.78
CA GLU A 371 -3.31 -8.29 -20.41
C GLU A 371 -2.47 -7.23 -21.14
N ALA A 372 -1.16 -7.41 -21.22
CA ALA A 372 -0.27 -6.50 -21.93
C ALA A 372 -0.60 -6.42 -23.44
N VAL A 373 -0.94 -7.55 -24.08
CA VAL A 373 -1.37 -7.61 -25.49
C VAL A 373 -2.70 -6.87 -25.68
N ALA A 374 -3.69 -7.10 -24.80
CA ALA A 374 -4.98 -6.42 -24.87
C ALA A 374 -4.82 -4.89 -24.73
N ARG A 375 -4.02 -4.45 -23.75
CA ARG A 375 -3.69 -3.03 -23.55
C ARG A 375 -2.96 -2.43 -24.75
N ALA A 376 -1.99 -3.15 -25.32
CA ALA A 376 -1.23 -2.69 -26.48
C ALA A 376 -2.12 -2.49 -27.72
N LEU A 377 -3.04 -3.42 -27.98
CA LEU A 377 -4.00 -3.28 -29.08
C LEU A 377 -4.92 -2.06 -28.88
N VAL A 378 -5.50 -1.89 -27.69
CA VAL A 378 -6.35 -0.72 -27.39
C VAL A 378 -5.58 0.58 -27.59
N ASN A 379 -4.37 0.69 -27.03
CA ASN A 379 -3.55 1.89 -27.16
C ASN A 379 -3.11 2.13 -28.60
N LYS A 380 -2.78 1.08 -29.37
CA LYS A 380 -2.52 1.18 -30.81
C LYS A 380 -3.72 1.75 -31.56
N GLY A 381 -4.93 1.30 -31.25
CA GLY A 381 -6.16 1.84 -31.83
C GLY A 381 -6.34 3.33 -31.50
N ILE A 382 -6.09 3.73 -30.25
CA ILE A 382 -6.19 5.13 -29.80
C ILE A 382 -5.18 6.00 -30.57
N ALA A 383 -3.91 5.57 -30.62
CA ALA A 383 -2.86 6.25 -31.37
C ALA A 383 -3.17 6.38 -32.87
N LEU A 384 -3.80 5.38 -33.49
CA LEU A 384 -4.27 5.45 -34.87
C LEU A 384 -5.41 6.47 -35.04
N SER A 385 -6.36 6.50 -34.10
CA SER A 385 -7.46 7.48 -34.08
C SER A 385 -6.96 8.90 -33.90
N GLU A 386 -5.92 9.12 -33.09
CA GLU A 386 -5.26 10.44 -32.97
C GLU A 386 -4.64 10.89 -34.29
N LYS A 387 -4.14 9.96 -35.11
CA LYS A 387 -3.69 10.22 -36.48
C LYS A 387 -4.84 10.29 -37.51
N LEU A 388 -6.10 10.29 -37.06
CA LEU A 388 -7.31 10.27 -37.90
C LEU A 388 -7.41 9.04 -38.81
N LYS A 389 -6.66 7.97 -38.51
CA LYS A 389 -6.69 6.69 -39.24
C LYS A 389 -7.79 5.78 -38.68
N PHE A 390 -9.01 6.29 -38.65
CA PHE A 390 -10.15 5.63 -37.98
C PHE A 390 -10.44 4.23 -38.53
N ALA A 391 -10.31 4.01 -39.85
CA ALA A 391 -10.50 2.69 -40.45
C ALA A 391 -9.45 1.67 -39.95
N GLU A 392 -8.18 2.07 -39.86
CA GLU A 392 -7.13 1.22 -39.28
C GLU A 392 -7.39 0.99 -37.78
N ALA A 393 -7.80 2.01 -37.04
CA ALA A 393 -8.14 1.89 -35.61
C ALA A 393 -9.28 0.88 -35.39
N ILE A 394 -10.35 0.93 -36.19
CA ILE A 394 -11.47 -0.01 -36.14
C ILE A 394 -10.99 -1.45 -36.32
N THR A 395 -10.13 -1.73 -37.30
CA THR A 395 -9.59 -3.09 -37.50
C THR A 395 -8.81 -3.60 -36.28
N VAL A 396 -8.10 -2.71 -35.58
CA VAL A 396 -7.39 -3.05 -34.34
C VAL A 396 -8.37 -3.30 -33.19
N TYR A 397 -9.43 -2.51 -33.05
CA TYR A 397 -10.46 -2.75 -32.03
C TYR A 397 -11.23 -4.04 -32.29
N ASP A 398 -11.50 -4.37 -33.55
CA ASP A 398 -12.10 -5.66 -33.92
C ASP A 398 -11.21 -6.84 -33.54
N ASP A 399 -9.87 -6.70 -33.63
CA ASP A 399 -8.93 -7.72 -33.15
C ASP A 399 -9.02 -7.91 -31.63
N VAL A 400 -9.14 -6.82 -30.85
CA VAL A 400 -9.36 -6.90 -29.38
C VAL A 400 -10.64 -7.67 -29.08
N ILE A 401 -11.75 -7.26 -29.71
CA ILE A 401 -13.07 -7.86 -29.51
C ILE A 401 -12.98 -9.34 -29.89
N SER A 402 -12.50 -9.69 -31.08
CA SER A 402 -12.42 -11.09 -31.50
C SER A 402 -11.58 -11.98 -30.57
N ARG A 403 -10.50 -11.46 -29.99
CA ARG A 403 -9.62 -12.24 -29.09
C ARG A 403 -10.15 -12.38 -27.67
N PHE A 404 -10.83 -11.36 -27.16
CA PHE A 404 -11.11 -11.24 -25.73
C PHE A 404 -12.62 -11.16 -25.40
N GLU A 405 -13.50 -11.14 -26.40
CA GLU A 405 -14.96 -11.09 -26.20
C GLU A 405 -15.52 -12.39 -25.60
N THR A 406 -14.89 -13.54 -25.68
CA THR A 406 -15.42 -14.75 -25.01
C THR A 406 -14.86 -14.97 -23.61
N ASN A 407 -13.88 -14.16 -23.18
CA ASN A 407 -13.20 -14.40 -21.92
C ASN A 407 -13.92 -13.75 -20.73
N LYS A 408 -14.10 -14.52 -19.65
CA LYS A 408 -14.71 -14.10 -18.38
C LYS A 408 -13.68 -13.61 -17.36
N GLU A 409 -12.40 -13.62 -17.70
CA GLU A 409 -11.37 -12.99 -16.88
C GLU A 409 -11.65 -11.48 -16.76
N SER A 410 -12.00 -11.03 -15.55
CA SER A 410 -12.39 -9.64 -15.26
C SER A 410 -11.36 -8.63 -15.77
N GLY A 411 -10.06 -8.94 -15.62
CA GLY A 411 -8.97 -8.08 -16.08
C GLY A 411 -8.94 -7.81 -17.60
N LEU A 412 -9.54 -8.66 -18.42
CA LEU A 412 -9.59 -8.49 -19.88
C LEU A 412 -10.89 -7.86 -20.37
N GLN A 413 -11.96 -7.99 -19.59
CA GLN A 413 -13.27 -7.41 -19.92
C GLN A 413 -13.21 -5.89 -20.09
N LYS A 414 -12.42 -5.20 -19.24
CA LYS A 414 -12.17 -3.76 -19.36
C LYS A 414 -11.58 -3.33 -20.71
N TYR A 415 -10.71 -4.14 -21.32
CA TYR A 415 -10.13 -3.77 -22.62
C TYR A 415 -11.13 -4.00 -23.76
N SER A 416 -11.98 -5.02 -23.64
CA SER A 416 -13.08 -5.26 -24.58
C SER A 416 -14.12 -4.15 -24.53
N SER A 417 -14.48 -3.62 -23.35
CA SER A 417 -15.39 -2.47 -23.24
C SER A 417 -14.79 -1.21 -23.86
N ILE A 418 -13.54 -0.88 -23.52
CA ILE A 418 -12.82 0.28 -24.10
C ILE A 418 -12.70 0.16 -25.62
N ALA A 419 -12.42 -1.03 -26.14
CA ALA A 419 -12.34 -1.26 -27.59
C ALA A 419 -13.69 -1.04 -28.29
N LEU A 420 -14.79 -1.53 -27.72
CA LEU A 420 -16.14 -1.30 -28.26
C LEU A 420 -16.49 0.20 -28.28
N LEU A 421 -16.22 0.93 -27.20
CA LEU A 421 -16.46 2.37 -27.14
C LEU A 421 -15.66 3.15 -28.18
N ASN A 422 -14.35 2.90 -28.24
CA ASN A 422 -13.48 3.60 -29.18
C ASN A 422 -13.77 3.22 -30.63
N LYS A 423 -14.21 1.97 -30.89
CA LYS A 423 -14.72 1.56 -32.19
C LYS A 423 -15.98 2.36 -32.56
N ALA A 424 -16.96 2.45 -31.67
CA ALA A 424 -18.18 3.22 -31.92
C ALA A 424 -17.88 4.69 -32.25
N ASN A 425 -16.99 5.32 -31.48
CA ASN A 425 -16.53 6.69 -31.75
C ASN A 425 -15.81 6.82 -33.10
N SER A 426 -14.97 5.84 -33.46
CA SER A 426 -14.26 5.84 -34.74
C SER A 426 -15.21 5.69 -35.93
N LEU A 427 -16.25 4.85 -35.78
CA LEU A 427 -17.32 4.70 -36.77
C LEU A 427 -18.13 5.99 -36.92
N GLU A 428 -18.47 6.64 -35.82
CA GLU A 428 -19.13 7.95 -35.81
C GLU A 428 -18.29 9.00 -36.57
N ARG A 429 -16.98 9.05 -36.33
CA ARG A 429 -16.05 9.95 -37.05
C ARG A 429 -15.97 9.67 -38.55
N LEU A 430 -16.26 8.46 -38.99
CA LEU A 430 -16.36 8.08 -40.41
C LEU A 430 -17.77 8.28 -40.99
N GLY A 431 -18.75 8.68 -40.19
CA GLY A 431 -20.15 8.81 -40.61
C GLY A 431 -20.88 7.48 -40.75
N LEU A 432 -20.30 6.37 -40.27
CA LEU A 432 -20.92 5.04 -40.26
C LEU A 432 -21.83 4.91 -39.02
N LEU A 433 -22.89 5.72 -38.98
CA LEU A 433 -23.68 5.96 -37.78
C LEU A 433 -24.49 4.73 -37.33
N ASP A 434 -25.04 3.95 -38.26
CA ASP A 434 -25.76 2.71 -37.90
C ASP A 434 -24.80 1.65 -37.31
N ASP A 435 -23.61 1.47 -37.90
CA ASP A 435 -22.59 0.57 -37.35
C ASP A 435 -22.11 1.01 -35.94
N ALA A 436 -22.06 2.33 -35.70
CA ALA A 436 -21.73 2.89 -34.40
C ALA A 436 -22.82 2.60 -33.36
N ILE A 437 -24.11 2.69 -33.75
CA ILE A 437 -25.25 2.29 -32.91
C ILE A 437 -25.17 0.80 -32.57
N ASP A 438 -24.95 -0.06 -33.56
CA ASP A 438 -24.84 -1.51 -33.37
C ASP A 438 -23.67 -1.87 -32.44
N THR A 439 -22.54 -1.16 -32.56
CA THR A 439 -21.37 -1.35 -31.70
C THR A 439 -21.68 -0.94 -30.25
N ASN A 440 -22.38 0.18 -30.04
CA ASN A 440 -22.85 0.59 -28.71
C ASN A 440 -23.83 -0.44 -28.11
N ASP A 441 -24.76 -0.96 -28.90
CA ASP A 441 -25.71 -1.99 -28.46
C ASP A 441 -25.02 -3.29 -28.04
N ARG A 442 -23.96 -3.71 -28.76
CA ARG A 442 -23.14 -4.85 -28.36
C ARG A 442 -22.50 -4.63 -26.98
N LEU A 443 -21.97 -3.44 -26.71
CA LEU A 443 -21.41 -3.10 -25.40
C LEU A 443 -22.49 -3.16 -24.30
N ILE A 444 -23.61 -2.49 -24.53
CA ILE A 444 -24.71 -2.38 -23.57
C ILE A 444 -25.26 -3.76 -23.22
N CYS A 445 -25.51 -4.61 -24.23
CA CYS A 445 -25.99 -5.98 -24.02
C CYS A 445 -25.00 -6.83 -23.23
N ARG A 446 -23.71 -6.68 -23.54
CA ARG A 446 -22.65 -7.50 -22.95
C ARG A 446 -22.41 -7.18 -21.48
N PHE A 447 -22.34 -5.90 -21.12
CA PHE A 447 -22.00 -5.44 -19.78
C PHE A 447 -23.23 -4.96 -18.99
N PHE A 448 -24.44 -5.33 -19.44
CA PHE A 448 -25.72 -4.88 -18.88
C PHE A 448 -25.78 -5.00 -17.35
N SER A 449 -25.36 -6.16 -16.81
CA SER A 449 -25.48 -6.53 -15.40
C SER A 449 -24.14 -6.48 -14.65
N ASP A 450 -23.10 -5.88 -15.24
CA ASP A 450 -21.77 -5.94 -14.63
C ASP A 450 -21.71 -5.08 -13.36
N PRO A 451 -21.27 -5.63 -12.21
CA PRO A 451 -21.19 -4.87 -10.97
C PRO A 451 -20.00 -3.92 -10.92
N GLU A 452 -18.97 -4.11 -11.77
CA GLU A 452 -17.77 -3.29 -11.73
C GLU A 452 -18.05 -1.87 -12.22
N LEU A 453 -17.70 -0.87 -11.40
CA LEU A 453 -17.99 0.54 -11.68
C LEU A 453 -17.45 1.01 -13.05
N PRO A 454 -16.20 0.70 -13.46
CA PRO A 454 -15.71 1.13 -14.78
C PRO A 454 -16.56 0.61 -15.94
N LEU A 455 -17.05 -0.63 -15.85
CA LEU A 455 -17.90 -1.22 -16.88
C LEU A 455 -19.31 -0.60 -16.87
N ARG A 456 -19.83 -0.24 -15.69
CA ARG A 456 -21.08 0.51 -15.56
C ARG A 456 -20.98 1.90 -16.19
N GLU A 457 -19.85 2.59 -15.99
CA GLU A 457 -19.56 3.89 -16.61
C GLU A 457 -19.51 3.77 -18.14
N ASP A 458 -18.84 2.74 -18.66
CA ASP A 458 -18.78 2.47 -20.10
C ASP A 458 -20.17 2.21 -20.70
N VAL A 459 -21.04 1.47 -20.00
CA VAL A 459 -22.44 1.25 -20.42
C VAL A 459 -23.23 2.56 -20.45
N ALA A 460 -23.09 3.40 -19.42
CA ALA A 460 -23.75 4.70 -19.38
C ALA A 460 -23.28 5.60 -20.53
N TRP A 461 -21.99 5.59 -20.84
CA TRP A 461 -21.45 6.37 -21.96
C TRP A 461 -21.95 5.85 -23.32
N ALA A 462 -21.97 4.53 -23.53
CA ALA A 462 -22.49 3.92 -24.75
C ALA A 462 -23.96 4.25 -25.00
N LEU A 463 -24.80 4.19 -23.95
CA LEU A 463 -26.23 4.56 -24.03
C LEU A 463 -26.41 6.03 -24.42
N LEU A 464 -25.62 6.92 -23.81
CA LEU A 464 -25.69 8.34 -24.10
C LEU A 464 -25.17 8.66 -25.49
N ASN A 465 -24.09 8.00 -25.94
CA ASN A 465 -23.57 8.17 -27.29
C ASN A 465 -24.59 7.69 -28.33
N LYS A 466 -25.14 6.49 -28.14
CA LYS A 466 -26.23 5.96 -28.97
C LYS A 466 -27.41 6.95 -29.07
N ALA A 467 -27.85 7.53 -27.96
CA ALA A 467 -28.93 8.52 -27.97
C ALA A 467 -28.58 9.79 -28.77
N LYS A 468 -27.34 10.28 -28.67
CA LYS A 468 -26.84 11.43 -29.44
C LYS A 468 -26.77 11.13 -30.94
N ILE A 469 -26.26 9.96 -31.34
CA ILE A 469 -26.21 9.53 -32.74
C ILE A 469 -27.63 9.37 -33.32
N LEU A 470 -28.55 8.73 -32.57
CA LEU A 470 -29.95 8.56 -33.00
C LEU A 470 -30.67 9.90 -33.17
N ARG A 471 -30.39 10.89 -32.30
CA ARG A 471 -30.88 12.26 -32.47
C ARG A 471 -30.41 12.84 -33.80
N ASP A 472 -29.13 12.70 -34.11
CA ASP A 472 -28.52 13.29 -35.31
C ASP A 472 -29.05 12.61 -36.59
N LEU A 473 -29.47 11.35 -36.51
CA LEU A 473 -30.23 10.64 -37.54
C LEU A 473 -31.74 10.95 -37.55
N MET A 474 -32.22 11.86 -36.69
CA MET A 474 -33.64 12.20 -36.52
C MET A 474 -34.53 11.02 -36.06
N ARG A 475 -33.93 9.95 -35.52
CA ARG A 475 -34.62 8.79 -34.94
C ARG A 475 -35.00 9.07 -33.48
N PHE A 476 -35.82 10.10 -33.28
CA PHE A 476 -36.07 10.69 -31.96
C PHE A 476 -36.70 9.73 -30.95
N GLU A 477 -37.62 8.86 -31.39
CA GLU A 477 -38.26 7.89 -30.50
C GLU A 477 -37.24 6.90 -29.92
N GLU A 478 -36.35 6.37 -30.76
CA GLU A 478 -35.28 5.48 -30.35
C GLU A 478 -34.25 6.18 -29.46
N ALA A 479 -33.92 7.45 -29.77
CA ALA A 479 -33.05 8.26 -28.91
C ALA A 479 -33.64 8.45 -27.50
N ILE A 480 -34.96 8.68 -27.40
CA ILE A 480 -35.66 8.78 -26.12
C ILE A 480 -35.64 7.44 -25.38
N LEU A 481 -35.79 6.31 -26.08
CA LEU A 481 -35.68 4.98 -25.47
C LEU A 481 -34.29 4.73 -24.89
N ALA A 482 -33.23 5.09 -25.61
CA ALA A 482 -31.85 4.98 -25.10
C ALA A 482 -31.64 5.86 -23.83
N CYS A 483 -32.16 7.09 -23.82
CA CYS A 483 -32.10 7.94 -22.63
C CYS A 483 -32.87 7.33 -21.45
N ASN A 484 -34.06 6.77 -21.70
CA ASN A 484 -34.85 6.11 -20.67
C ASN A 484 -34.13 4.90 -20.07
N ASP A 485 -33.44 4.11 -20.90
CA ASP A 485 -32.69 2.96 -20.44
C ASP A 485 -31.54 3.38 -19.50
N LEU A 486 -30.77 4.40 -19.89
CA LEU A 486 -29.71 4.97 -19.04
C LEU A 486 -30.27 5.45 -17.69
N ILE A 487 -31.32 6.27 -17.72
CA ILE A 487 -31.96 6.81 -16.51
C ILE A 487 -32.47 5.68 -15.62
N ASN A 488 -33.18 4.70 -16.16
CA ASN A 488 -33.77 3.63 -15.38
C ASN A 488 -32.71 2.77 -14.67
N ARG A 489 -31.57 2.52 -15.34
CA ARG A 489 -30.47 1.75 -14.77
C ARG A 489 -29.73 2.47 -13.67
N PHE A 490 -29.48 3.76 -13.85
CA PHE A 490 -28.50 4.49 -13.04
C PHE A 490 -29.08 5.60 -12.17
N ARG A 491 -30.40 5.86 -12.19
CA ARG A 491 -31.03 6.89 -11.33
C ARG A 491 -30.81 6.74 -9.82
N THR A 492 -30.51 5.53 -9.35
CA THR A 492 -30.20 5.25 -7.94
C THR A 492 -28.70 5.09 -7.68
N ALA A 493 -27.85 5.32 -8.68
CA ALA A 493 -26.41 5.30 -8.52
C ALA A 493 -25.97 6.43 -7.58
N THR A 494 -24.98 6.14 -6.74
CA THR A 494 -24.40 7.11 -5.78
C THR A 494 -23.09 7.68 -6.29
N GLU A 495 -22.54 7.07 -7.33
CA GLU A 495 -21.27 7.40 -7.95
C GLU A 495 -21.42 8.68 -8.80
N PRO A 496 -20.63 9.75 -8.55
CA PRO A 496 -20.82 11.04 -9.22
C PRO A 496 -20.76 10.98 -10.74
N SER A 497 -19.86 10.15 -11.29
CA SER A 497 -19.71 9.94 -12.73
C SER A 497 -20.99 9.40 -13.38
N LEU A 498 -21.69 8.49 -12.71
CA LEU A 498 -22.96 7.94 -13.19
C LEU A 498 -24.11 8.93 -13.03
N GLN A 499 -24.12 9.71 -11.95
CA GLN A 499 -25.11 10.76 -11.72
C GLN A 499 -25.05 11.84 -12.82
N GLU A 500 -23.84 12.30 -13.17
CA GLU A 500 -23.63 13.25 -14.26
C GLU A 500 -24.21 12.74 -15.60
N ARG A 501 -23.98 11.46 -15.93
CA ARG A 501 -24.54 10.85 -17.16
C ARG A 501 -26.06 10.73 -17.12
N VAL A 502 -26.64 10.48 -15.95
CA VAL A 502 -28.09 10.45 -15.78
C VAL A 502 -28.70 11.83 -15.99
N ASP A 503 -28.06 12.88 -15.47
CA ASP A 503 -28.50 14.27 -15.66
C ASP A 503 -28.41 14.67 -17.15
N GLU A 504 -27.30 14.35 -17.83
CA GLU A 504 -27.19 14.54 -19.28
C GLU A 504 -28.30 13.83 -20.07
N ALA A 505 -28.68 12.62 -19.64
CA ALA A 505 -29.76 11.87 -20.27
C ALA A 505 -31.14 12.49 -20.04
N TYR A 506 -31.40 13.07 -18.85
CA TYR A 506 -32.62 13.82 -18.58
C TYR A 506 -32.73 15.06 -19.49
N ASP A 507 -31.65 15.82 -19.62
CA ASP A 507 -31.59 17.01 -20.45
C ASP A 507 -31.78 16.68 -21.93
N LEU A 508 -31.05 15.66 -22.43
CA LEU A 508 -31.16 15.20 -23.81
C LEU A 508 -32.58 14.71 -24.11
N LYS A 509 -33.17 13.91 -23.23
CA LYS A 509 -34.56 13.44 -23.36
C LYS A 509 -35.56 14.61 -23.41
N ALA A 510 -35.37 15.64 -22.59
CA ALA A 510 -36.24 16.80 -22.60
C ALA A 510 -36.14 17.59 -23.92
N ALA A 511 -34.92 17.75 -24.46
CA ALA A 511 -34.69 18.37 -25.76
C ALA A 511 -35.32 17.56 -26.90
N LEU A 512 -35.12 16.24 -26.90
CA LEU A 512 -35.67 15.31 -27.89
C LEU A 512 -37.20 15.35 -27.96
N LYS A 513 -37.89 15.42 -26.81
CA LYS A 513 -39.35 15.54 -26.79
C LYS A 513 -39.86 16.81 -27.47
N ARG A 514 -39.17 17.94 -27.29
CA ARG A 514 -39.51 19.20 -27.96
C ARG A 514 -39.28 19.10 -29.47
N GLN A 515 -38.15 18.52 -29.88
CA GLN A 515 -37.83 18.33 -31.29
C GLN A 515 -38.82 17.39 -31.98
N ASN A 516 -39.18 16.27 -31.34
CA ASN A 516 -40.14 15.30 -31.88
C ASN A 516 -41.53 15.93 -32.07
N SER A 517 -41.97 16.80 -31.13
CA SER A 517 -43.23 17.52 -31.26
C SER A 517 -43.26 18.60 -32.35
N ILE A 518 -42.10 19.06 -32.82
CA ILE A 518 -41.99 20.03 -33.93
C ILE A 518 -41.93 19.31 -35.28
N ALA A 519 -41.40 18.09 -35.31
CA ALA A 519 -41.23 17.29 -36.52
C ALA A 519 -42.48 16.49 -36.92
N ALA A 520 -43.34 16.16 -35.94
CA ALA A 520 -44.66 15.55 -36.14
C ALA A 520 -45.72 16.61 -36.44
#